data_AF-D7JCC5-F1
#
_entry.id   AF-D7JCC5-F1
#
_cell.length_a   1.000
_cell.length_b   1.000
_cell.length_c   1.000
_cell.angle_alpha   90.00
_cell.angle_beta   90.00
_cell.angle_gamma   90.00
#
_symmetry.space_group_name_H-M   'P 1'
#
loop_
_entity.id
_entity.type
_entity.pdbx_description
1 polymer ?
#
loop_
_entity_poly.entity_id
_entity_poly.type
_entity_poly.pdbx_seq_one_letter_code
_entity_poly.pdbx_strand_id
1 'polypeptide(L)'
;MRNAIGKFLLLVAVGVIAIACKDNKPKTPSTYKIEINIEQGEKYAHIMDSVEILYYDKGFKAIPLQRVPYNNGKFTFELEDTIKNEKLKTIVEYYSAEQIGDSAVISDRTTLITGLVIKGTKLGKMKNITFNPLFTVYGAKSSSGVYVHVNKNCEVTMDKVIGPQRYVFNLKLVKGYNFIQNIQSVENGMMKTVYTTQQQGKLSWSIWQ
;
A
#
# COMPACT_ATOMS: atom_id res chain seq x y z
N MET A 1 3.99 39.43 55.45
CA MET A 1 3.30 39.22 54.15
C MET A 1 4.21 38.87 52.97
N ARG A 2 5.54 38.73 53.10
CA ARG A 2 6.44 38.39 51.96
C ARG A 2 6.59 36.89 51.64
N ASN A 3 6.27 35.97 52.57
CA ASN A 3 6.48 34.53 52.37
C ASN A 3 5.30 33.77 51.74
N ALA A 4 4.11 34.36 51.66
CA ALA A 4 2.94 33.73 51.06
C ALA A 4 2.89 33.87 49.53
N ILE A 5 3.40 35.00 49.01
CA ILE A 5 3.39 35.33 47.58
C ILE A 5 4.35 34.42 46.80
N GLY A 6 5.52 34.08 47.36
CA GLY A 6 6.49 33.20 46.72
C GLY A 6 6.01 31.75 46.57
N LYS A 7 5.22 31.23 47.53
CA LYS A 7 4.63 29.88 47.43
C LYS A 7 3.49 29.82 46.40
N PHE A 8 2.73 30.90 46.24
CA PHE A 8 1.64 30.96 45.27
C PHE A 8 2.15 31.04 43.82
N LEU A 9 3.22 31.82 43.58
CA LEU A 9 3.86 31.91 42.26
C LEU A 9 4.51 30.59 41.82
N LEU A 10 5.10 29.83 42.75
CA LEU A 10 5.69 28.53 42.44
C LEU A 10 4.63 27.48 42.07
N LEU A 11 3.47 27.50 42.75
CA LEU A 11 2.35 26.59 42.47
C LEU A 11 1.68 26.88 41.12
N VAL A 12 1.56 28.16 40.73
CA VAL A 12 1.02 28.54 39.42
C VAL A 12 2.00 28.15 38.30
N ALA A 13 3.31 28.30 38.49
CA ALA A 13 4.31 27.90 37.50
C ALA A 13 4.34 26.38 37.26
N VAL A 14 4.25 25.56 38.33
CA VAL A 14 4.21 24.08 38.19
C VAL A 14 2.86 23.61 37.61
N GLY A 15 1.76 24.29 37.96
CA GLY A 15 0.43 24.01 37.38
C GLY A 15 0.36 24.26 35.87
N VAL A 16 0.98 25.34 35.37
CA VAL A 16 0.98 25.65 33.93
C VAL A 16 1.89 24.70 33.13
N ILE A 17 3.03 24.25 33.69
CA ILE A 17 3.90 23.26 33.04
C ILE A 17 3.23 21.87 33.00
N ALA A 18 2.49 21.48 34.03
CA ALA A 18 1.78 20.20 34.07
C ALA A 18 0.58 20.14 33.10
N ILE A 19 -0.04 21.28 32.77
CA ILE A 19 -1.16 21.34 31.82
C ILE A 19 -0.65 21.38 30.37
N ALA A 20 0.50 22.04 30.10
CA ALA A 20 1.10 22.05 28.76
C ALA A 20 1.67 20.69 28.31
N CYS A 21 1.92 19.76 29.24
CA CYS A 21 2.42 18.41 28.94
C CYS A 21 1.35 17.31 28.92
N LYS A 22 0.07 17.61 29.21
CA LYS A 22 -0.95 16.56 29.36
C LYS A 22 -1.55 16.08 28.04
N ASP A 23 -1.50 16.92 26.99
CA ASP A 23 -2.08 16.61 25.68
C ASP A 23 -1.04 16.26 24.60
N ASN A 24 0.25 16.28 24.93
CA ASN A 24 1.32 15.81 24.05
C ASN A 24 1.62 14.31 24.27
N LYS A 25 0.58 13.47 24.35
CA LYS A 25 0.81 12.06 24.03
C LYS A 25 1.25 12.05 22.55
N PRO A 26 2.42 11.49 22.19
CA PRO A 26 2.71 11.25 20.80
C PRO A 26 1.51 10.48 20.26
N LYS A 27 0.80 11.04 19.29
CA LYS A 27 -0.20 10.27 18.55
C LYS A 27 0.56 9.06 18.04
N THR A 28 0.22 7.87 18.52
CA THR A 28 0.74 6.64 17.97
C THR A 28 0.55 6.77 16.46
N PRO A 29 1.61 6.65 15.65
CA PRO A 29 1.47 6.74 14.20
C PRO A 29 0.32 5.83 13.81
N SER A 30 -0.66 6.36 13.10
CA SER A 30 -1.68 5.51 12.51
C SER A 30 -0.91 4.56 11.57
N THR A 31 -1.12 3.27 11.78
CA THR A 31 -0.48 2.22 11.00
C THR A 31 -1.52 1.54 10.13
N TYR A 32 -1.21 1.40 8.85
CA TYR A 32 -1.98 0.61 7.92
C TYR A 32 -1.56 -0.86 8.02
N LYS A 33 -2.54 -1.75 8.16
CA LYS A 33 -2.29 -3.18 8.32
C LYS A 33 -2.52 -3.93 7.02
N ILE A 34 -1.53 -4.72 6.62
CA ILE A 34 -1.68 -5.72 5.55
C ILE A 34 -1.51 -7.10 6.17
N GLU A 35 -2.62 -7.83 6.27
CA GLU A 35 -2.64 -9.19 6.78
C GLU A 35 -2.43 -10.18 5.64
N ILE A 36 -1.43 -11.05 5.81
CA ILE A 36 -1.11 -12.11 4.87
C ILE A 36 -1.44 -13.45 5.51
N ASN A 37 -2.28 -14.21 4.82
CA ASN A 37 -2.62 -15.58 5.19
C ASN A 37 -2.57 -16.46 3.94
N ILE A 38 -1.56 -17.32 3.89
CA ILE A 38 -1.31 -18.23 2.78
C ILE A 38 -1.77 -19.62 3.20
N GLU A 39 -2.62 -20.22 2.37
CA GLU A 39 -3.03 -21.60 2.56
C GLU A 39 -1.81 -22.53 2.42
N GLN A 40 -1.63 -23.43 3.40
CA GLN A 40 -0.48 -24.34 3.48
C GLN A 40 0.89 -23.62 3.47
N GLY A 41 0.95 -22.41 4.04
CA GLY A 41 2.13 -21.57 4.07
C GLY A 41 3.37 -22.21 4.72
N GLU A 42 3.19 -23.15 5.64
CA GLU A 42 4.27 -23.92 6.27
C GLU A 42 5.17 -24.64 5.25
N LYS A 43 4.63 -25.02 4.08
CA LYS A 43 5.39 -25.69 3.02
C LYS A 43 6.56 -24.85 2.51
N TYR A 44 6.47 -23.52 2.61
CA TYR A 44 7.50 -22.60 2.13
C TYR A 44 8.49 -22.16 3.22
N ALA A 45 8.39 -22.68 4.45
CA ALA A 45 9.30 -22.28 5.55
C ALA A 45 10.77 -22.65 5.28
N HIS A 46 11.03 -23.65 4.42
CA HIS A 46 12.39 -24.06 4.08
C HIS A 46 13.12 -23.05 3.16
N ILE A 47 12.39 -22.28 2.34
CA ILE A 47 12.97 -21.37 1.33
C ILE A 47 13.19 -19.93 1.81
N MET A 48 12.64 -19.53 2.96
CA MET A 48 12.79 -18.18 3.52
C MET A 48 12.66 -18.15 5.04
N ASP A 49 13.31 -17.19 5.68
CA ASP A 49 13.27 -16.96 7.14
C ASP A 49 12.39 -15.76 7.51
N SER A 50 12.37 -14.76 6.62
CA SER A 50 11.58 -13.54 6.79
C SER A 50 11.03 -13.04 5.47
N VAL A 51 10.09 -12.12 5.55
CA VAL A 51 9.48 -11.43 4.41
C VAL A 51 9.65 -9.93 4.58
N GLU A 52 9.84 -9.24 3.47
CA GLU A 52 10.07 -7.80 3.44
C GLU A 52 9.12 -7.15 2.45
N ILE A 53 8.40 -6.14 2.92
CA ILE A 53 7.62 -5.26 2.06
C ILE A 53 8.43 -4.03 1.71
N LEU A 54 8.43 -3.68 0.43
CA LEU A 54 9.24 -2.62 -0.14
C LEU A 54 8.50 -1.93 -1.29
N TYR A 55 9.01 -0.78 -1.71
CA TYR A 55 8.61 -0.14 -2.96
C TYR A 55 9.84 0.15 -3.81
N TYR A 56 9.63 0.45 -5.09
CA TYR A 56 10.69 0.94 -5.96
C TYR A 56 10.53 2.44 -6.17
N ASP A 57 11.62 3.18 -6.02
CA ASP A 57 11.64 4.61 -6.37
C ASP A 57 11.69 4.82 -7.89
N LYS A 58 11.64 6.10 -8.33
CA LYS A 58 11.75 6.49 -9.75
C LYS A 58 13.00 5.93 -10.44
N GLY A 59 14.08 5.70 -9.70
CA GLY A 59 15.33 5.14 -10.19
C GLY A 59 15.40 3.61 -10.11
N PHE A 60 14.26 2.94 -9.87
CA PHE A 60 14.15 1.49 -9.68
C PHE A 60 14.97 0.96 -8.50
N LYS A 61 15.31 1.81 -7.52
CA LYS A 61 15.95 1.36 -6.29
C LYS A 61 14.88 0.81 -5.35
N ALA A 62 15.10 -0.41 -4.85
CA ALA A 62 14.27 -1.00 -3.81
C ALA A 62 14.47 -0.25 -2.47
N ILE A 63 13.39 0.20 -1.87
CA ILE A 63 13.37 0.86 -0.57
C ILE A 63 12.55 0.00 0.39
N PRO A 64 13.18 -0.63 1.40
CA PRO A 64 12.48 -1.46 2.36
C PRO A 64 11.61 -0.60 3.27
N LEU A 65 10.41 -1.10 3.59
CA LEU A 65 9.48 -0.47 4.53
C LEU A 65 9.48 -1.24 5.86
N GLN A 66 9.31 -2.56 5.80
CA GLN A 66 9.25 -3.40 6.98
C GLN A 66 9.66 -4.83 6.66
N ARG A 67 10.35 -5.48 7.59
CA ARG A 67 10.68 -6.90 7.55
C ARG A 67 10.07 -7.61 8.75
N VAL A 68 9.41 -8.74 8.53
CA VAL A 68 8.82 -9.57 9.57
C VAL A 68 9.19 -11.05 9.38
N PRO A 69 9.19 -11.88 10.43
CA PRO A 69 9.45 -13.32 10.30
C PRO A 69 8.44 -14.02 9.37
N TYR A 70 8.91 -15.00 8.60
CA TYR A 70 8.04 -15.87 7.80
C TYR A 70 7.37 -16.90 8.73
N ASN A 71 6.28 -16.50 9.36
CA ASN A 71 5.55 -17.29 10.35
C ASN A 71 4.57 -18.27 9.68
N ASN A 72 5.09 -19.26 8.95
CA ASN A 72 4.32 -20.29 8.25
C ASN A 72 3.20 -19.73 7.36
N GLY A 73 3.47 -18.61 6.68
CA GLY A 73 2.52 -17.94 5.80
C GLY A 73 1.45 -17.08 6.49
N LYS A 74 1.55 -16.86 7.81
CA LYS A 74 0.63 -16.01 8.60
C LYS A 74 1.38 -14.87 9.27
N PHE A 75 1.30 -13.67 8.72
CA PHE A 75 2.01 -12.50 9.24
C PHE A 75 1.30 -11.20 8.85
N THR A 76 1.62 -10.13 9.57
CA THR A 76 1.02 -8.81 9.35
C THR A 76 2.13 -7.78 9.18
N PHE A 77 1.99 -6.93 8.17
CA PHE A 77 2.75 -5.69 8.08
C PHE A 77 1.96 -4.57 8.74
N GLU A 78 2.63 -3.77 9.56
CA GLU A 78 2.11 -2.55 10.17
C GLU A 78 2.94 -1.38 9.65
N LEU A 79 2.42 -0.73 8.61
CA LEU A 79 3.13 0.30 7.87
C LEU A 79 2.76 1.68 8.40
N GLU A 80 3.76 2.57 8.51
CA GLU A 80 3.49 3.99 8.74
C GLU A 80 2.69 4.57 7.57
N ASP A 81 1.69 5.42 7.84
CA ASP A 81 0.82 6.02 6.81
C ASP A 81 1.56 6.84 5.73
N THR A 82 2.85 7.14 5.94
CA THR A 82 3.63 8.01 5.06
C THR A 82 4.85 7.31 4.48
N ILE A 83 5.02 7.44 3.16
CA ILE A 83 6.26 7.16 2.44
C ILE A 83 6.86 8.51 1.99
N LYS A 84 8.19 8.61 1.94
CA LYS A 84 8.87 9.82 1.44
C LYS A 84 8.58 10.04 -0.05
N ASN A 85 8.08 11.22 -0.38
CA ASN A 85 7.56 11.56 -1.72
C ASN A 85 8.63 11.85 -2.78
N GLU A 86 9.85 12.23 -2.38
CA GLU A 86 10.88 12.87 -3.24
C GLU A 86 11.29 12.07 -4.48
N LYS A 87 11.00 10.76 -4.52
CA LYS A 87 11.32 9.88 -5.64
C LYS A 87 10.18 8.96 -6.06
N LEU A 88 8.93 9.34 -5.76
CA LEU A 88 7.75 8.58 -6.22
C LEU A 88 7.32 9.06 -7.61
N LYS A 89 6.84 8.14 -8.45
CA LYS A 89 6.25 8.46 -9.75
C LYS A 89 4.92 9.19 -9.58
N THR A 90 4.61 10.11 -10.47
CA THR A 90 3.23 10.56 -10.66
C THR A 90 2.39 9.39 -11.18
N ILE A 91 1.08 9.46 -11.02
CA ILE A 91 0.17 8.42 -11.49
C ILE A 91 0.26 8.20 -13.01
N VAL A 92 0.51 9.27 -13.76
CA VAL A 92 0.75 9.24 -15.21
C VAL A 92 2.06 8.52 -15.55
N GLU A 93 3.13 8.81 -14.82
CA GLU A 93 4.42 8.11 -14.99
C GLU A 93 4.35 6.62 -14.58
N TYR A 94 3.51 6.28 -13.59
CA TYR A 94 3.39 4.93 -13.06
C TYR A 94 2.68 3.97 -14.02
N TYR A 95 1.50 4.35 -14.53
CA TYR A 95 0.75 3.54 -15.50
C TYR A 95 1.20 3.77 -16.94
N SER A 96 2.18 4.64 -17.20
CA SER A 96 2.61 5.09 -18.53
C SER A 96 1.57 5.91 -19.31
N ALA A 97 2.07 6.76 -20.21
CA ALA A 97 1.23 7.54 -21.12
C ALA A 97 0.46 6.65 -22.13
N GLU A 98 0.96 5.46 -22.45
CA GLU A 98 0.27 4.55 -23.37
C GLU A 98 -0.98 3.93 -22.73
N GLN A 99 -0.89 3.47 -21.47
CA GLN A 99 -2.03 2.84 -20.81
C GLN A 99 -3.11 3.84 -20.39
N ILE A 100 -2.73 4.95 -19.74
CA ILE A 100 -3.73 5.94 -19.24
C ILE A 100 -3.77 7.23 -20.06
N GLY A 101 -2.61 7.75 -20.47
CA GLY A 101 -2.48 8.89 -21.39
C GLY A 101 -3.41 10.07 -21.12
N ASP A 102 -3.91 10.67 -22.21
CA ASP A 102 -4.93 11.73 -22.18
C ASP A 102 -6.36 11.20 -22.12
N SER A 103 -6.52 9.90 -22.35
CA SER A 103 -7.82 9.20 -22.33
C SER A 103 -8.39 8.98 -20.92
N ALA A 104 -7.54 8.98 -19.90
CA ALA A 104 -7.96 8.86 -18.52
C ALA A 104 -8.38 10.23 -17.97
N VAL A 105 -9.57 10.29 -17.38
CA VAL A 105 -9.98 11.40 -16.52
C VAL A 105 -9.33 11.18 -15.16
N ILE A 106 -8.38 12.04 -14.82
CA ILE A 106 -7.62 11.97 -13.57
C ILE A 106 -7.85 13.27 -12.82
N SER A 107 -8.44 13.17 -11.63
CA SER A 107 -8.74 14.31 -10.76
C SER A 107 -7.51 15.19 -10.47
N ASP A 108 -6.34 14.57 -10.25
CA ASP A 108 -5.07 15.28 -10.10
C ASP A 108 -3.91 14.44 -10.67
N ARG A 109 -3.41 14.85 -11.84
CA ARG A 109 -2.32 14.17 -12.57
C ARG A 109 -0.96 14.23 -11.86
N THR A 110 -0.81 15.12 -10.89
CA THR A 110 0.43 15.26 -10.09
C THR A 110 0.44 14.35 -8.87
N THR A 111 -0.62 13.57 -8.64
CA THR A 111 -0.68 12.56 -7.58
C THR A 111 0.50 11.60 -7.70
N LEU A 112 1.25 11.45 -6.61
CA LEU A 112 2.36 10.52 -6.52
C LEU A 112 1.87 9.17 -6.01
N ILE A 113 2.37 8.12 -6.64
CA ILE A 113 1.98 6.73 -6.38
C ILE A 113 3.20 5.82 -6.42
N THR A 114 3.16 4.75 -5.64
CA THR A 114 4.08 3.62 -5.80
C THR A 114 3.41 2.31 -5.45
N GLY A 115 3.78 1.26 -6.19
CA GLY A 115 3.35 -0.10 -5.91
C GLY A 115 4.23 -0.73 -4.84
N LEU A 116 3.61 -1.45 -3.91
CA LEU A 116 4.27 -2.26 -2.92
C LEU A 116 4.53 -3.66 -3.46
N VAL A 117 5.69 -4.19 -3.11
CA VAL A 117 6.07 -5.57 -3.42
C VAL A 117 6.51 -6.24 -2.14
N ILE A 118 6.06 -7.49 -1.95
CA ILE A 118 6.45 -8.32 -0.82
C ILE A 118 7.39 -9.41 -1.33
N LYS A 119 8.59 -9.47 -0.77
CA LYS A 119 9.64 -10.42 -1.14
C LYS A 119 10.04 -11.33 0.03
N GLY A 120 10.32 -12.59 -0.28
CA GLY A 120 10.95 -13.51 0.66
C GLY A 120 12.43 -13.20 0.84
N THR A 121 12.95 -13.45 2.05
CA THR A 121 14.36 -13.28 2.40
C THR A 121 14.88 -14.52 3.14
N LYS A 122 16.14 -14.88 2.92
CA LYS A 122 16.82 -16.00 3.59
C LYS A 122 18.23 -15.58 3.95
N LEU A 123 18.64 -15.81 5.19
CA LEU A 123 19.96 -15.39 5.71
C LEU A 123 20.24 -13.90 5.44
N GLY A 124 19.24 -13.05 5.67
CA GLY A 124 19.32 -11.59 5.48
C GLY A 124 19.29 -11.10 4.03
N LYS A 125 19.34 -11.99 3.03
CA LYS A 125 19.33 -11.64 1.60
C LYS A 125 17.95 -11.80 1.00
N MET A 126 17.56 -10.85 0.15
CA MET A 126 16.35 -10.94 -0.67
C MET A 126 16.45 -12.11 -1.66
N LYS A 127 15.34 -12.81 -1.86
CA LYS A 127 15.22 -13.93 -2.79
C LYS A 127 14.21 -13.59 -3.88
N ASN A 128 14.27 -14.31 -5.00
CA ASN A 128 13.22 -14.25 -6.01
C ASN A 128 12.00 -15.03 -5.54
N ILE A 129 11.36 -14.55 -4.48
CA ILE A 129 10.15 -15.14 -3.91
C ILE A 129 9.18 -13.97 -3.76
N THR A 130 8.03 -14.03 -4.42
CA THR A 130 7.07 -12.92 -4.46
C THR A 130 5.72 -13.38 -3.93
N PHE A 131 5.09 -12.52 -3.13
CA PHE A 131 3.75 -12.77 -2.60
C PHE A 131 2.75 -11.96 -3.40
N ASN A 132 1.81 -12.63 -4.03
CA ASN A 132 0.82 -12.01 -4.89
C ASN A 132 -0.58 -12.21 -4.32
N PRO A 133 -1.35 -11.13 -4.11
CA PRO A 133 -2.74 -11.24 -3.71
C PRO A 133 -3.59 -11.71 -4.89
N LEU A 134 -4.42 -12.71 -4.63
CA LEU A 134 -5.38 -13.29 -5.55
C LEU A 134 -6.79 -13.17 -4.97
N PHE A 135 -7.80 -13.23 -5.82
CA PHE A 135 -9.18 -13.34 -5.39
C PHE A 135 -10.00 -13.95 -6.51
N THR A 136 -11.20 -14.43 -6.21
CA THR A 136 -12.09 -15.03 -7.20
C THR A 136 -13.24 -14.09 -7.53
N VAL A 137 -13.45 -13.84 -8.82
CA VAL A 137 -14.60 -13.09 -9.35
C VAL A 137 -15.31 -13.98 -10.38
N TYR A 138 -16.63 -14.08 -10.27
CA TYR A 138 -17.42 -14.87 -11.22
C TYR A 138 -17.27 -14.33 -12.64
N GLY A 139 -17.02 -15.23 -13.60
CA GLY A 139 -16.79 -14.87 -15.01
C GLY A 139 -15.40 -14.30 -15.32
N ALA A 140 -14.54 -14.09 -14.32
CA ALA A 140 -13.16 -13.69 -14.56
C ALA A 140 -12.29 -14.89 -14.97
N LYS A 141 -11.39 -14.68 -15.93
CA LYS A 141 -10.32 -15.63 -16.27
C LYS A 141 -9.20 -15.60 -15.25
N SER A 142 -8.86 -14.40 -14.77
CA SER A 142 -7.85 -14.20 -13.73
C SER A 142 -8.22 -12.97 -12.90
N SER A 143 -7.78 -12.95 -11.65
CA SER A 143 -8.08 -11.87 -10.71
C SER A 143 -6.96 -11.80 -9.67
N SER A 144 -6.28 -10.67 -9.63
CA SER A 144 -5.13 -10.39 -8.77
C SER A 144 -5.12 -8.93 -8.37
N GLY A 145 -4.20 -8.51 -7.51
CA GLY A 145 -4.11 -7.10 -7.17
C GLY A 145 -2.73 -6.65 -6.77
N VAL A 146 -2.64 -5.38 -6.41
CA VAL A 146 -1.43 -4.73 -5.92
C VAL A 146 -1.79 -3.73 -4.84
N TYR A 147 -1.02 -3.74 -3.75
CA TYR A 147 -1.09 -2.66 -2.78
C TYR A 147 -0.29 -1.47 -3.30
N VAL A 148 -0.85 -0.27 -3.21
CA VAL A 148 -0.18 0.96 -3.60
C VAL A 148 -0.24 1.97 -2.46
N HIS A 149 0.75 2.85 -2.40
CA HIS A 149 0.69 4.06 -1.59
C HIS A 149 0.44 5.27 -2.49
N VAL A 150 -0.42 6.20 -2.07
CA VAL A 150 -0.63 7.49 -2.73
C VAL A 150 -0.50 8.65 -1.75
N ASN A 151 0.09 9.76 -2.21
CA ASN A 151 0.37 10.90 -1.35
C ASN A 151 -0.85 11.81 -1.08
N LYS A 152 -1.88 11.72 -1.91
CA LYS A 152 -3.15 12.45 -1.80
C LYS A 152 -4.28 11.68 -2.46
N ASN A 153 -5.53 12.05 -2.15
CA ASN A 153 -6.70 11.45 -2.77
C ASN A 153 -6.67 11.68 -4.29
N CYS A 154 -7.03 10.67 -5.07
CA CYS A 154 -7.05 10.75 -6.52
C CYS A 154 -8.06 9.77 -7.10
N GLU A 155 -8.95 10.28 -7.93
CA GLU A 155 -9.82 9.48 -8.78
C GLU A 155 -9.25 9.35 -10.19
N VAL A 156 -9.33 8.14 -10.73
CA VAL A 156 -8.96 7.81 -12.11
C VAL A 156 -10.10 7.02 -12.73
N THR A 157 -10.64 7.53 -13.83
CA THR A 157 -11.62 6.83 -14.67
C THR A 157 -11.14 6.76 -16.10
N MET A 158 -11.28 5.58 -16.69
CA MET A 158 -10.95 5.36 -18.10
C MET A 158 -11.69 4.15 -18.62
N ASP A 159 -12.08 4.20 -19.90
CA ASP A 159 -12.53 3.05 -20.65
C ASP A 159 -11.97 3.16 -22.07
N LYS A 160 -10.99 2.32 -22.40
CA LYS A 160 -10.22 2.45 -23.64
C LYS A 160 -9.79 1.12 -24.20
N VAL A 161 -9.83 1.01 -25.52
CA VAL A 161 -9.23 -0.11 -26.26
C VAL A 161 -7.81 0.24 -26.68
N ILE A 162 -6.85 -0.62 -26.37
CA ILE A 162 -5.44 -0.54 -26.78
C ILE A 162 -5.08 -1.89 -27.41
N GLY A 163 -4.92 -1.92 -28.73
CA GLY A 163 -4.72 -3.15 -29.48
C GLY A 163 -5.87 -4.16 -29.24
N PRO A 164 -5.58 -5.43 -28.89
CA PRO A 164 -6.60 -6.46 -28.68
C PRO A 164 -7.26 -6.43 -27.29
N GLN A 165 -7.01 -5.38 -26.49
CA GLN A 165 -7.41 -5.34 -25.08
C GLN A 165 -8.15 -4.05 -24.73
N ARG A 166 -9.27 -4.20 -24.00
CA ARG A 166 -10.01 -3.11 -23.38
C ARG A 166 -9.58 -2.95 -21.93
N TYR A 167 -9.15 -1.76 -21.58
CA TYR A 167 -8.76 -1.36 -20.24
C TYR A 167 -9.81 -0.46 -19.63
N VAL A 168 -10.28 -0.83 -18.44
CA VAL A 168 -11.23 -0.04 -17.66
C VAL A 168 -10.57 0.32 -16.33
N PHE A 169 -10.48 1.61 -16.02
CA PHE A 169 -10.04 2.09 -14.72
C PHE A 169 -11.24 2.70 -13.99
N ASN A 170 -11.46 2.26 -12.76
CA ASN A 170 -12.42 2.82 -11.82
C ASN A 170 -11.76 2.88 -10.45
N LEU A 171 -10.84 3.83 -10.29
CA LEU A 171 -10.03 3.95 -9.08
C LEU A 171 -10.51 5.16 -8.27
N LYS A 172 -10.84 4.90 -7.00
CA LYS A 172 -11.03 5.91 -5.97
C LYS A 172 -9.94 5.72 -4.92
N LEU A 173 -8.82 6.42 -5.11
CA LEU A 173 -7.64 6.29 -4.25
C LEU A 173 -7.74 7.29 -3.11
N VAL A 174 -7.55 6.82 -1.88
CA VAL A 174 -7.44 7.66 -0.69
C VAL A 174 -5.99 7.83 -0.30
N LYS A 175 -5.60 8.97 0.27
CA LYS A 175 -4.26 9.20 0.80
C LYS A 175 -3.83 8.03 1.71
N GLY A 176 -2.61 7.54 1.50
CA GLY A 176 -2.09 6.37 2.19
C GLY A 176 -2.16 5.11 1.33
N TYR A 177 -2.47 3.98 1.94
CA TYR A 177 -2.43 2.68 1.27
C TYR A 177 -3.79 2.29 0.69
N ASN A 178 -3.76 1.72 -0.51
CA ASN A 178 -4.93 1.24 -1.24
C ASN A 178 -4.64 -0.14 -1.81
N PHE A 179 -5.65 -0.99 -1.92
CA PHE A 179 -5.57 -2.22 -2.68
C PHE A 179 -6.25 -2.02 -4.04
N ILE A 180 -5.48 -2.11 -5.12
CA ILE A 180 -6.01 -2.04 -6.49
C ILE A 180 -6.16 -3.47 -7.00
N GLN A 181 -7.39 -3.83 -7.32
CA GLN A 181 -7.76 -5.09 -7.94
C GLN A 181 -7.66 -4.99 -9.47
N ASN A 182 -7.08 -6.02 -10.09
CA ASN A 182 -7.02 -6.26 -11.51
C ASN A 182 -7.85 -7.52 -11.84
N ILE A 183 -8.87 -7.36 -12.66
CA ILE A 183 -9.78 -8.43 -13.06
C ILE A 183 -9.71 -8.57 -14.56
N GLN A 184 -9.33 -9.76 -15.05
CA GLN A 184 -9.28 -10.06 -16.47
C GLN A 184 -10.41 -11.00 -16.85
N SER A 185 -11.08 -10.69 -17.96
CA SER A 185 -12.19 -11.48 -18.50
C SER A 185 -12.19 -11.37 -20.03
N VAL A 186 -12.99 -12.22 -20.69
CA VAL A 186 -13.26 -12.07 -22.13
C VAL A 186 -14.70 -11.60 -22.29
N GLU A 187 -14.88 -10.51 -23.02
CA GLU A 187 -16.19 -9.95 -23.35
C GLU A 187 -16.22 -9.75 -24.87
N ASN A 188 -17.21 -10.34 -25.55
CA ASN A 188 -17.36 -10.25 -27.01
C ASN A 188 -16.08 -10.61 -27.80
N GLY A 189 -15.35 -11.63 -27.35
CA GLY A 189 -14.10 -12.08 -27.98
C GLY A 189 -12.87 -11.21 -27.71
N MET A 190 -13.00 -10.13 -26.94
CA MET A 190 -11.91 -9.21 -26.59
C MET A 190 -11.46 -9.41 -25.14
N MET A 191 -10.15 -9.28 -24.89
CA MET A 191 -9.65 -9.27 -23.52
C MET A 191 -10.05 -7.96 -22.83
N LYS A 192 -10.64 -8.06 -21.64
CA LYS A 192 -10.99 -6.91 -20.81
C LYS A 192 -10.24 -6.98 -19.49
N THR A 193 -9.59 -5.89 -19.12
CA THR A 193 -8.93 -5.72 -17.83
C THR A 193 -9.52 -4.56 -17.08
N VAL A 194 -10.06 -4.83 -15.90
CA VAL A 194 -10.65 -3.84 -15.01
C VAL A 194 -9.70 -3.61 -13.84
N TYR A 195 -9.33 -2.35 -13.62
CA TYR A 195 -8.65 -1.87 -12.42
C TYR A 195 -9.65 -1.18 -11.51
N THR A 196 -9.78 -1.64 -10.26
CA THR A 196 -10.76 -1.08 -9.31
C THR A 196 -10.24 -1.04 -7.88
N THR A 197 -10.67 -0.05 -7.10
CA THR A 197 -10.47 -0.05 -5.63
C THR A 197 -11.68 -0.63 -4.88
N GLN A 198 -12.78 -0.94 -5.59
CA GLN A 198 -13.93 -1.61 -5.00
C GLN A 198 -13.62 -3.08 -4.78
N GLN A 199 -13.59 -3.51 -3.52
CA GLN A 199 -13.31 -4.89 -3.16
C GLN A 199 -14.31 -5.86 -3.81
N GLN A 200 -13.77 -6.81 -4.56
CA GLN A 200 -14.46 -7.95 -5.15
C GLN A 200 -13.87 -9.25 -4.61
N GLY A 201 -14.72 -10.24 -4.38
CA GLY A 201 -14.31 -11.57 -3.96
C GLY A 201 -13.62 -11.61 -2.59
N LYS A 202 -13.22 -12.82 -2.19
CA LYS A 202 -12.42 -13.05 -0.99
C LYS A 202 -10.94 -13.02 -1.37
N LEU A 203 -10.16 -12.22 -0.65
CA LEU A 203 -8.71 -12.14 -0.81
C LEU A 203 -8.03 -13.43 -0.33
N SER A 204 -7.10 -13.93 -1.13
CA SER A 204 -6.14 -14.98 -0.81
C SER A 204 -4.74 -14.57 -1.27
N TRP A 205 -3.74 -15.37 -0.94
CA TRP A 205 -2.34 -15.08 -1.25
C TRP A 205 -1.65 -16.28 -1.88
N SER A 206 -0.80 -16.00 -2.85
CA SER A 206 0.04 -17.00 -3.52
C SER A 206 1.52 -16.64 -3.41
N ILE A 207 2.37 -17.66 -3.35
CA ILE A 207 3.84 -17.52 -3.39
C ILE A 207 4.34 -17.96 -4.75
N TRP A 208 5.11 -17.10 -5.41
CA TRP A 208 5.72 -17.34 -6.71
C TRP A 208 7.24 -17.33 -6.54
N GLN A 209 7.93 -18.29 -7.14
CA GLN A 209 9.39 -18.43 -7.12
C GLN A 209 9.98 -18.23 -8.51
#